data_AF-A0A392QI54-F1
#
_entry.id   AF-A0A392QI54-F1
#
_cell.length_a   1.000
_cell.length_b   1.000
_cell.length_c   1.000
_cell.angle_alpha   90.00
_cell.angle_beta   90.00
_cell.angle_gamma   90.00
#
_symmetry.space_group_name_H-M   'P 1'
#
loop_
_entity.id
_entity.type
_entity.pdbx_description
1 polymer ?
#
loop_
_entity_poly.entity_id
_entity_poly.type
_entity_poly.pdbx_seq_one_letter_code
_entity_poly.pdbx_strand_id
1 'polypeptide(L)' 'DVNMMGYANAEQIASGVHFRLRSRAFIVAEPKGNRVVFVNLDACMASQLVTIKVLERLKA' A
#
# COMPACT_ATOMS: atom_id res chain seq x y z
N ASP A 1 -2.99 -3.00 21.23
CA ASP A 1 -2.86 -1.87 20.30
C ASP A 1 -1.64 -1.99 19.40
N VAL A 2 -1.47 -1.07 18.43
CA VAL A 2 -0.43 -1.12 17.40
C VAL A 2 0.27 0.24 17.30
N ASN A 3 1.60 0.23 17.18
CA ASN A 3 2.39 1.43 16.96
C ASN A 3 2.19 2.03 15.56
N MET A 4 2.28 3.36 15.48
CA MET A 4 2.28 4.05 14.20
C MET A 4 3.67 3.98 13.53
N MET A 5 3.69 3.72 12.23
CA MET A 5 4.93 3.72 11.45
C MET A 5 5.34 5.16 11.10
N GLY A 6 6.62 5.49 11.27
CA GLY A 6 7.21 6.75 10.84
C GLY A 6 8.16 7.38 11.87
N TYR A 7 7.67 7.67 13.07
CA TYR A 7 8.42 8.43 14.07
C TYR A 7 9.37 7.60 14.95
N ALA A 8 9.38 6.27 14.81
CA ALA A 8 10.17 5.36 15.65
C ALA A 8 9.97 5.58 17.16
N ASN A 9 8.77 6.01 17.58
CA ASN A 9 8.42 6.23 18.97
C ASN A 9 7.55 5.07 19.48
N ALA A 10 8.04 4.35 20.49
CA ALA A 10 7.34 3.22 21.11
C ALA A 10 6.06 3.64 21.85
N GLU A 11 5.96 4.88 22.30
CA GLU A 11 4.79 5.43 22.99
C GLU A 11 3.70 5.88 21.99
N GLN A 12 4.02 5.98 20.70
CA GLN A 12 3.05 6.39 19.68
C GLN A 12 2.20 5.20 19.21
N ILE A 13 1.09 5.01 19.91
CA ILE A 13 0.10 3.95 19.67
C ILE A 13 -1.15 4.54 19.03
N ALA A 14 -1.76 3.83 18.08
CA ALA A 14 -2.99 4.29 17.43
C ALA A 14 -4.17 4.34 18.43
N SER A 15 -4.77 5.52 18.60
CA SER A 15 -5.88 5.75 19.55
C SER A 15 -7.22 6.09 18.88
N GLY A 16 -7.33 5.91 17.56
CA GLY A 16 -8.54 6.22 16.81
C GLY A 16 -8.28 6.36 15.31
N VAL A 17 -9.30 6.78 14.57
CA VAL A 17 -9.22 7.00 13.12
C VAL A 17 -9.79 8.38 12.79
N HIS A 18 -8.93 9.26 12.28
CA HIS A 18 -9.39 10.55 11.72
C HIS A 18 -9.87 10.36 10.27
N PHE A 19 -9.04 9.75 9.41
CA PHE A 19 -9.40 9.33 8.06
C PHE A 19 -8.92 7.91 7.77
N ARG A 20 -9.60 7.22 6.85
CA ARG A 20 -9.18 5.90 6.35
C ARG A 20 -8.02 6.05 5.37
N LEU A 21 -7.04 5.15 5.47
CA LEU A 21 -6.00 4.96 4.46
C LEU A 21 -6.57 4.31 3.20
N ARG A 22 -6.10 4.70 2.02
CA ARG A 22 -6.55 4.18 0.72
C ARG A 22 -5.40 3.64 -0.12
N SER A 23 -5.73 2.70 -1.01
CA SER A 23 -4.92 2.32 -2.16
C SER A 23 -5.60 2.87 -3.40
N ARG A 24 -4.88 3.62 -4.23
CA ARG A 24 -5.39 4.21 -5.47
C ARG A 24 -4.60 3.64 -6.65
N ALA A 25 -5.28 2.85 -7.48
CA ALA A 25 -4.68 2.19 -8.64
C ALA A 25 -5.00 2.95 -9.93
N PHE A 26 -3.98 3.14 -10.75
CA PHE A 26 -4.06 3.75 -12.06
C PHE A 26 -3.51 2.75 -13.07
N ILE A 27 -4.37 2.25 -13.95
CA ILE A 27 -4.03 1.22 -14.93
C ILE A 27 -3.97 1.88 -16.31
N VAL A 28 -2.85 1.69 -17.00
CA VAL A 28 -2.66 2.10 -18.39
C VAL A 28 -2.52 0.83 -19.22
N ALA A 29 -3.33 0.71 -20.26
CA ALA A 29 -3.39 -0.48 -21.09
C ALA A 29 -3.50 -0.11 -22.57
N GLU A 30 -2.75 -0.81 -23.41
CA GLU A 30 -2.98 -0.82 -24.86
C GLU A 30 -4.19 -1.71 -25.20
N PRO A 31 -4.93 -1.44 -26.29
CA PRO A 31 -6.09 -2.24 -26.68
C PRO A 31 -5.79 -3.74 -26.86
N LYS A 32 -4.59 -4.07 -27.36
CA LYS A 32 -4.08 -5.44 -27.55
C LYS A 32 -2.58 -5.49 -27.32
N GLY A 33 -2.15 -5.34 -26.07
CA GLY A 33 -0.72 -5.29 -25.76
C GLY A 33 -0.44 -5.15 -24.27
N ASN A 34 0.58 -4.36 -23.96
CA ASN A 34 1.11 -4.25 -22.61
C ASN A 34 0.12 -3.53 -21.68
N ARG A 35 0.21 -3.88 -20.40
CA ARG A 35 -0.53 -3.24 -19.32
C ARG A 35 0.42 -2.91 -18.20
N VAL A 36 0.28 -1.71 -17.65
CA VAL A 36 1.04 -1.24 -16.50
C VAL A 36 0.06 -0.73 -15.45
N VAL A 37 0.35 -1.02 -14.19
CA VAL A 37 -0.39 -0.48 -13.05
C VAL A 37 0.55 0.30 -12.14
N PHE A 38 0.18 1.52 -11.80
CA PHE A 38 0.77 2.30 -10.73
C PHE A 38 -0.21 2.34 -9.55
N VAL A 39 0.27 2.09 -8.34
CA VAL A 39 -0.55 2.13 -7.13
C VAL A 39 0.04 3.13 -6.14
N ASN A 40 -0.70 4.20 -5.85
CA ASN A 40 -0.37 5.12 -4.77
C ASN A 40 -1.07 4.66 -3.48
N LEU A 41 -0.28 4.40 -2.44
CA LEU A 41 -0.74 3.86 -1.16
C LEU A 41 -0.61 4.93 -0.07
N ASP A 42 -1.68 5.15 0.69
CA ASP A 42 -1.61 5.93 1.93
C ASP A 42 -0.94 5.08 3.02
N ALA A 43 0.38 5.04 3.01
CA ALA A 43 1.20 4.42 4.03
C ALA A 43 2.55 5.14 4.12
N CYS A 44 3.27 4.94 5.23
CA CYS A 44 4.62 5.49 5.41
C CYS A 44 5.59 4.98 4.32
N MET A 45 5.46 3.72 3.91
CA MET A 45 6.31 3.09 2.89
C MET A 45 5.65 1.82 2.33
N ALA A 46 6.01 1.46 1.10
CA ALA A 46 5.67 0.16 0.52
C ALA A 46 6.79 -0.84 0.86
N SER A 47 6.54 -1.74 1.82
CA SER A 47 7.55 -2.75 2.16
C SER A 47 7.72 -3.78 1.03
N GLN A 48 8.91 -4.36 0.93
CA GLN A 48 9.19 -5.41 -0.05
C GLN A 48 8.24 -6.61 0.13
N LEU A 49 7.92 -6.97 1.38
CA LEU A 49 6.99 -8.06 1.68
C LEU A 49 5.59 -7.79 1.12
N VAL A 50 5.06 -6.58 1.31
CA VAL A 50 3.75 -6.19 0.74
C VAL A 50 3.80 -6.32 -0.78
N THR A 51 4.86 -5.83 -1.42
CA THR A 51 5.05 -5.93 -2.87
C THR A 51 5.04 -7.38 -3.35
N ILE A 52 5.82 -8.26 -2.71
CA ILE A 52 5.88 -9.69 -3.05
C ILE A 52 4.50 -10.34 -2.91
N LYS A 53 3.81 -10.13 -1.79
CA LYS A 53 2.50 -10.76 -1.53
C LYS A 53 1.39 -10.24 -2.45
N VAL A 54 1.45 -8.98 -2.87
CA VAL A 54 0.53 -8.45 -3.88
C VAL A 54 0.79 -9.10 -5.24
N LEU A 55 2.04 -9.20 -5.67
CA LEU A 55 2.40 -9.84 -6.94
C LEU A 55 2.07 -11.33 -6.97
N GLU A 56 2.27 -12.05 -5.87
CA GLU A 56 1.83 -13.46 -5.74
C GLU A 56 0.32 -13.58 -5.97
N ARG A 57 -0.49 -12.72 -5.33
CA ARG A 57 -1.95 -12.75 -5.45
C ARG A 57 -2.47 -12.33 -6.81
N LEU A 58 -1.77 -11.45 -7.53
CA LEU A 58 -2.16 -11.02 -8.88
C LEU A 58 -1.83 -12.07 -9.97
N LYS A 59 -0.94 -13.01 -9.67
CA LYS A 59 -0.59 -14.11 -10.59
C LYS A 59 -1.49 -15.34 -10.46
N ALA A 60 -2.17 -15.49 -9.32
CA ALA A 60 -3.14 -16.56 -9.06
C ALA A 60 -4.46 -16.29 -9.79
#